data_AF-A0A7C1HA06-F1
#
_entry.id   AF-A0A7C1HA06-F1
#
_cell.length_a   1.000
_cell.length_b   1.000
_cell.length_c   1.000
_cell.angle_alpha   90.00
_cell.angle_beta   90.00
_cell.angle_gamma   90.00
#
_symmetry.space_group_name_H-M   'P 1'
#
loop_
_entity.id
_entity.type
_entity.pdbx_description
1 polymer ?
#
loop_
_entity_poly.entity_id
_entity_poly.type
_entity_poly.pdbx_seq_one_letter_code
_entity_poly.pdbx_strand_id
1 'polypeptide(L)'
;MAKPFEFQLEHVLHYRRQQEEQARLELAQAQNAYQAQIRVLDGLRQKVQQAEKHLKSQDNWPSEELWLWTIFRERLLQDIDDNELQLQRLATRVAACRTVLVQRSKELKVLERLKTKQAVEYYAQQKREEQKQLDEMASLRHQYKGI
;
A
#
# COMPACT_ATOMS: atom_id res chain seq x y z
N MET A 1 -20.60 -25.44 -27.72
CA MET A 1 -19.79 -24.28 -27.30
C MET A 1 -18.66 -24.81 -26.43
N ALA A 2 -17.41 -24.43 -26.71
CA ALA A 2 -16.27 -24.89 -25.92
C ALA A 2 -16.39 -24.42 -24.46
N LYS A 3 -16.03 -25.28 -23.49
CA LYS A 3 -16.11 -24.94 -22.07
C LYS A 3 -15.15 -23.77 -21.77
N PRO A 4 -15.56 -22.72 -21.04
CA PRO A 4 -14.68 -21.63 -20.65
C PRO A 4 -13.56 -22.12 -19.71
N PHE A 5 -12.44 -21.42 -19.70
CA PHE A 5 -11.33 -21.70 -18.79
C PHE A 5 -11.74 -21.42 -17.33
N GLU A 6 -11.57 -22.42 -16.46
CA GLU A 6 -11.82 -22.33 -15.02
C GLU A 6 -10.49 -22.41 -14.26
N PHE A 7 -10.13 -21.34 -13.56
CA PHE A 7 -8.92 -21.34 -12.74
C PHE A 7 -9.21 -21.91 -11.35
N GLN A 8 -8.58 -23.04 -11.00
CA GLN A 8 -8.85 -23.75 -9.74
C GLN A 8 -8.55 -22.90 -8.48
N LEU A 9 -7.64 -21.94 -8.58
CA LEU A 9 -7.24 -21.07 -7.47
C LEU A 9 -7.93 -19.69 -7.49
N GLU A 10 -9.08 -19.55 -8.16
CA GLU A 10 -9.77 -18.25 -8.26
C GLU A 10 -10.14 -17.66 -6.90
N HIS A 11 -10.62 -18.49 -5.96
CA HIS A 11 -10.94 -18.05 -4.60
C HIS A 11 -9.70 -17.55 -3.85
N VAL A 12 -8.57 -18.24 -4.02
CA VAL A 12 -7.28 -17.83 -3.42
C VAL A 12 -6.80 -16.52 -4.03
N LEU A 13 -6.94 -16.36 -5.34
CA LEU A 13 -6.61 -15.12 -6.04
C LEU A 13 -7.43 -13.94 -5.53
N HIS A 14 -8.74 -14.13 -5.39
CA HIS A 14 -9.64 -13.12 -4.83
C HIS A 14 -9.25 -12.74 -3.40
N TYR A 15 -9.00 -13.73 -2.54
CA TYR A 15 -8.53 -13.48 -1.18
C TYR A 15 -7.21 -12.69 -1.17
N ARG A 16 -6.24 -13.02 -2.04
CA ARG A 16 -4.98 -12.26 -2.12
C ARG A 16 -5.17 -10.83 -2.60
N ARG A 17 -6.14 -10.55 -3.49
CA ARG A 17 -6.51 -9.18 -3.88
C ARG A 17 -7.06 -8.40 -2.70
N GLN A 18 -7.94 -9.00 -1.90
CA GLN A 18 -8.45 -8.36 -0.68
C GLN A 18 -7.33 -8.06 0.32
N GLN A 19 -6.37 -8.99 0.48
CA GLN A 19 -5.22 -8.78 1.36
C GLN A 19 -4.30 -7.65 0.87
N GLU A 20 -4.09 -7.51 -0.43
CA GLU A 20 -3.34 -6.38 -1.00
C GLU A 20 -4.08 -5.06 -0.76
N GLU A 21 -5.39 -5.02 -1.00
CA GLU A 21 -6.20 -3.82 -0.82
C GLU A 21 -6.23 -3.38 0.65
N GLN A 22 -6.38 -4.33 1.58
CA GLN A 22 -6.28 -4.07 3.01
C GLN A 22 -4.92 -3.49 3.39
N ALA A 23 -3.82 -4.06 2.88
CA ALA A 23 -2.48 -3.54 3.14
C ALA A 23 -2.27 -2.12 2.56
N ARG A 24 -2.93 -1.80 1.43
CA ARG A 24 -2.91 -0.46 0.84
C ARG A 24 -3.64 0.55 1.72
N LEU A 25 -4.81 0.18 2.24
CA LEU A 25 -5.57 1.02 3.18
C LEU A 25 -4.78 1.28 4.47
N GLU A 26 -4.15 0.24 5.04
CA GLU A 26 -3.31 0.38 6.24
C GLU A 26 -2.09 1.29 6.01
N LEU A 27 -1.46 1.21 4.83
CA LEU A 27 -0.38 2.12 4.48
C LEU A 27 -0.88 3.57 4.40
N ALA A 28 -2.03 3.80 3.75
CA ALA A 28 -2.61 5.14 3.64
C ALA A 28 -2.95 5.73 5.02
N GLN A 29 -3.53 4.93 5.91
CA GLN A 29 -3.81 5.33 7.29
C GLN A 29 -2.53 5.70 8.05
N ALA A 30 -1.49 4.86 7.96
CA ALA A 30 -0.20 5.13 8.60
C ALA A 30 0.45 6.41 8.08
N GLN A 31 0.39 6.64 6.75
CA GLN A 31 0.91 7.86 6.13
C GLN A 31 0.13 9.10 6.59
N ASN A 32 -1.19 9.02 6.65
CA ASN A 32 -2.02 10.12 7.14
C ASN A 32 -1.71 10.47 8.60
N ALA A 33 -1.56 9.46 9.46
CA ALA A 33 -1.17 9.67 10.85
C ALA A 33 0.21 10.32 10.97
N TYR A 34 1.20 9.85 10.19
CA TYR A 34 2.53 10.43 10.14
C TYR A 34 2.49 11.91 9.69
N GLN A 35 1.74 12.22 8.63
CA GLN A 35 1.59 13.59 8.14
C GLN A 35 0.87 14.51 9.15
N ALA A 36 -0.15 14.00 9.83
CA ALA A 36 -0.81 14.73 10.91
C ALA A 36 0.17 15.05 12.04
N GLN A 37 1.01 14.09 12.43
CA GLN A 37 2.01 14.28 13.47
C GLN A 37 3.08 15.33 13.10
N ILE A 38 3.50 15.38 11.83
CA ILE A 38 4.39 16.45 11.33
C ILE A 38 3.76 17.83 11.58
N ARG A 39 2.48 17.99 11.23
CA ARG A 39 1.78 19.27 11.41
C ARG A 39 1.69 19.68 12.88
N VAL A 40 1.52 18.71 13.79
CA VAL A 40 1.55 18.96 15.24
C VAL A 40 2.92 19.49 15.67
N LEU A 41 4.01 18.81 15.26
CA LEU A 41 5.37 19.24 15.55
C LEU A 41 5.69 20.63 14.99
N ASP A 42 5.31 20.90 13.75
CA ASP A 42 5.49 22.21 13.14
C ASP A 42 4.75 23.30 13.92
N GLY A 43 3.52 23.02 14.38
CA GLY A 43 2.76 23.92 15.24
C GLY A 43 3.44 24.18 16.60
N LEU A 44 4.01 23.16 17.24
CA LEU A 44 4.76 23.31 18.48
C LEU A 44 6.04 24.14 18.27
N ARG A 45 6.79 23.87 17.21
CA ARG A 45 8.01 24.63 16.85
C ARG A 45 7.69 26.09 16.56
N GLN A 46 6.58 26.37 15.89
CA GLN A 46 6.10 27.74 15.67
C GLN A 46 5.74 28.43 17.00
N LYS A 47 5.08 27.74 17.94
CA LYS A 47 4.78 28.29 19.27
C LYS A 47 6.05 28.66 20.04
N VAL A 48 7.07 27.80 20.01
CA VAL A 48 8.39 28.10 20.62
C VAL A 48 8.99 29.35 19.98
N GLN A 49 9.00 29.42 18.64
CA GLN A 49 9.56 30.57 17.94
C GLN A 49 8.79 31.87 18.25
N GLN A 50 7.46 31.81 18.37
CA GLN A 50 6.63 32.96 18.75
C GLN A 50 6.91 33.40 20.19
N ALA A 51 7.02 32.45 21.12
CA ALA A 51 7.38 32.72 22.51
C ALA A 51 8.76 33.40 22.61
N GLU A 52 9.75 32.91 21.86
CA GLU A 52 11.10 33.50 21.83
C GLU A 52 11.11 34.92 21.23
N LYS A 53 10.33 35.15 20.17
CA LYS A 53 10.19 36.50 19.58
C LYS A 53 9.54 37.48 20.56
N HIS A 54 8.50 37.02 21.27
CA HIS A 54 7.80 37.83 22.27
C HIS A 54 8.76 38.21 23.41
N LEU A 55 9.52 37.25 23.93
CA LEU A 55 10.49 37.50 24.99
C LEU A 55 11.57 38.52 24.57
N LYS A 56 12.03 38.45 23.32
CA LYS A 56 13.02 39.38 22.74
C LYS A 56 12.45 40.78 22.41
N SER A 57 11.14 40.96 22.43
CA SER A 57 10.49 42.22 22.02
C SER A 57 10.43 43.28 23.13
N GLN A 58 10.78 42.90 24.36
CA GLN A 58 10.76 43.78 25.52
C GLN A 58 12.10 43.69 26.25
N ASP A 59 12.73 44.85 26.51
CA ASP A 59 14.07 44.91 27.11
C ASP A 59 14.06 44.71 28.64
N ASN A 60 12.90 44.84 29.30
CA ASN A 60 12.82 44.81 30.76
C ASN A 60 11.56 44.07 31.23
N TRP A 61 11.67 42.75 31.37
CA TRP A 61 10.60 41.91 31.88
C TRP A 61 10.64 41.82 33.41
N PRO A 62 9.49 41.81 34.11
CA PRO A 62 9.41 41.43 35.51
C PRO A 62 9.98 40.02 35.74
N SER A 63 10.70 39.81 36.85
CA SER A 63 11.35 38.51 37.13
C SER A 63 10.37 37.33 37.22
N GLU A 64 9.15 37.58 37.72
CA GLU A 64 8.09 36.57 37.80
C GLU A 64 7.60 36.15 36.41
N GLU A 65 7.47 37.09 35.48
CA GLU A 65 7.05 36.83 34.10
C GLU A 65 8.15 36.06 33.34
N LEU A 66 9.44 36.41 33.54
CA LEU A 66 10.57 35.66 32.97
C LEU A 66 10.60 34.20 33.44
N TRP A 67 10.30 33.96 34.71
CA TRP A 67 10.24 32.61 35.27
C TRP A 67 9.10 31.79 34.66
N LEU A 68 7.90 32.37 34.55
CA LEU A 68 6.76 31.72 33.88
C LEU A 68 7.08 31.37 32.42
N TRP A 69 7.74 32.28 31.69
CA TRP A 69 8.16 32.04 30.32
C TRP A 69 9.19 30.91 30.19
N THR A 70 10.13 30.82 31.13
CA THR A 70 11.14 29.76 31.15
C THR A 70 10.49 28.39 31.31
N ILE A 71 9.56 28.25 32.26
CA ILE A 71 8.81 27.00 32.48
C ILE A 71 7.95 26.66 31.26
N PHE A 72 7.26 27.64 30.69
CA PHE A 72 6.45 27.43 29.50
C PHE A 72 7.28 26.93 28.32
N ARG A 73 8.46 27.54 28.09
CA ARG A 73 9.40 27.11 27.05
C ARG A 73 9.92 25.69 27.30
N GLU A 74 10.33 25.38 28.52
CA GLU A 74 10.78 24.03 28.87
C GLU A 74 9.69 22.99 28.62
N ARG A 75 8.44 23.30 28.98
CA ARG A 75 7.31 22.42 28.72
C ARG A 75 7.08 22.20 27.22
N LEU A 76 7.15 23.26 26.41
CA LEU A 76 7.02 23.14 24.96
C LEU A 76 8.14 22.29 24.35
N LEU A 77 9.38 22.40 24.86
CA LEU A 77 10.49 21.58 24.39
C LEU A 77 10.28 20.10 24.75
N GLN A 78 9.84 19.80 25.97
CA GLN A 78 9.46 18.44 26.36
C GLN A 78 8.34 17.88 25.46
N ASP A 79 7.30 18.68 25.21
CA ASP A 79 6.22 18.27 24.33
C ASP A 79 6.75 18.02 22.90
N ILE A 80 7.71 18.81 22.39
CA ILE A 80 8.36 18.56 21.10
C ILE A 80 9.10 17.22 21.12
N ASP A 81 9.93 16.95 22.12
CA ASP A 81 10.70 15.71 22.24
C ASP A 81 9.77 14.48 22.24
N ASP A 82 8.68 14.53 23.00
CA ASP A 82 7.67 13.47 23.03
C ASP A 82 7.00 13.27 21.67
N ASN A 83 6.67 14.37 20.97
CA ASN A 83 6.04 14.33 19.66
C ASN A 83 7.02 13.85 18.56
N GLU A 84 8.32 14.11 18.70
CA GLU A 84 9.37 13.58 17.82
C GLU A 84 9.52 12.07 17.99
N LEU A 85 9.48 11.56 19.23
CA LEU A 85 9.48 10.13 19.49
C LEU A 85 8.24 9.45 18.87
N GLN A 86 7.07 10.07 18.97
CA GLN A 86 5.86 9.56 18.30
C GLN A 86 6.00 9.59 16.77
N LEU A 87 6.59 10.65 16.23
CA LEU A 87 6.85 10.74 14.79
C LEU A 87 7.76 9.61 14.31
N GLN A 88 8.82 9.28 15.06
CA GLN A 88 9.69 8.14 14.76
C GLN A 88 8.92 6.81 14.77
N ARG A 89 8.06 6.59 15.77
CA ARG A 89 7.21 5.39 15.84
C ARG A 89 6.28 5.28 14.63
N LEU A 90 5.66 6.39 14.23
CA LEU A 90 4.81 6.44 13.04
C LEU A 90 5.62 6.20 11.76
N ALA A 91 6.84 6.72 11.64
CA ALA A 91 7.73 6.44 10.52
C ALA A 91 8.05 4.94 10.41
N THR A 92 8.38 4.30 11.53
CA THR A 92 8.58 2.84 11.58
C THR A 92 7.32 2.09 11.16
N ARG A 93 6.13 2.54 11.60
CA ARG A 93 4.86 1.93 11.19
C ARG A 93 4.61 2.07 9.68
N VAL A 94 4.87 3.24 9.10
CA VAL A 94 4.76 3.46 7.63
C VAL A 94 5.70 2.52 6.88
N ALA A 95 6.95 2.39 7.34
CA ALA A 95 7.92 1.48 6.74
C ALA A 95 7.43 0.02 6.81
N ALA A 96 6.91 -0.41 7.97
CA ALA A 96 6.35 -1.74 8.15
C ALA A 96 5.16 -1.98 7.20
N CYS A 97 4.17 -1.09 7.14
CA CYS A 97 3.03 -1.20 6.22
C CYS A 97 3.49 -1.28 4.75
N ARG A 98 4.52 -0.51 4.37
CA ARG A 98 5.08 -0.55 3.01
C ARG A 98 5.68 -1.91 2.69
N THR A 99 6.42 -2.52 3.63
CA THR A 99 6.98 -3.87 3.43
C THR A 99 5.88 -4.93 3.27
N VAL A 100 4.82 -4.84 4.07
CA VAL A 100 3.65 -5.73 3.99
C VAL A 100 2.97 -5.60 2.63
N LEU A 101 2.68 -4.37 2.18
CA LEU A 101 2.06 -4.13 0.88
C LEU A 101 2.90 -4.72 -0.25
N VAL A 102 4.21 -4.48 -0.27
CA VAL A 102 5.12 -5.05 -1.27
C VAL A 102 5.05 -6.58 -1.28
N GLN A 103 5.02 -7.20 -0.11
CA GLN A 103 4.90 -8.66 0.00
C GLN A 103 3.56 -9.17 -0.55
N ARG A 104 2.44 -8.52 -0.19
CA ARG A 104 1.11 -8.89 -0.70
C ARG A 104 0.98 -8.70 -2.21
N SER A 105 1.50 -7.60 -2.76
CA SER A 105 1.52 -7.37 -4.21
C SER A 105 2.36 -8.42 -4.95
N LYS A 106 3.51 -8.86 -4.37
CA LYS A 106 4.30 -9.97 -4.95
C LYS A 106 3.51 -11.27 -4.96
N GLU A 107 2.90 -11.63 -3.83
CA GLU A 107 2.10 -12.85 -3.68
C GLU A 107 0.91 -12.89 -4.64
N LEU A 108 0.25 -11.74 -4.86
CA LEU A 108 -0.82 -11.61 -5.84
C LEU A 108 -0.29 -11.80 -7.27
N LYS A 109 0.78 -11.07 -7.62
CA LYS A 109 1.36 -11.08 -8.98
C LYS A 109 1.83 -12.48 -9.41
N VAL A 110 2.31 -13.30 -8.46
CA VAL A 110 2.66 -14.71 -8.74
C VAL A 110 1.43 -15.51 -9.18
N LEU A 111 0.30 -15.38 -8.47
CA LEU A 111 -0.93 -16.09 -8.83
C LEU A 111 -1.55 -15.57 -10.13
N GLU A 112 -1.52 -14.27 -10.37
CA GLU A 112 -2.02 -13.70 -11.63
C GLU A 112 -1.22 -14.21 -12.84
N ARG A 113 0.11 -14.27 -12.71
CA ARG A 113 0.97 -14.86 -13.75
C ARG A 113 0.65 -16.34 -13.97
N LEU A 114 0.41 -17.10 -12.90
CA LEU A 114 0.04 -18.51 -12.99
C LEU A 114 -1.30 -18.68 -13.74
N LYS A 115 -2.32 -17.88 -13.38
CA LYS A 115 -3.62 -17.89 -14.04
C LYS A 115 -3.49 -17.58 -15.54
N THR A 116 -2.76 -16.53 -15.88
CA THR A 116 -2.54 -16.15 -17.29
C THR A 116 -1.83 -17.26 -18.06
N LYS A 117 -0.81 -17.88 -17.48
CA LYS A 117 -0.09 -18.99 -18.12
C LYS A 117 -1.02 -20.18 -18.38
N GLN A 118 -1.79 -20.61 -17.37
CA GLN A 118 -2.73 -21.73 -17.52
C GLN A 118 -3.83 -21.43 -18.54
N ALA A 119 -4.34 -20.19 -18.58
CA ALA A 119 -5.33 -19.78 -19.57
C ALA A 119 -4.76 -19.91 -20.99
N VAL A 120 -3.54 -19.40 -21.23
CA VAL A 120 -2.87 -19.50 -22.54
C VAL A 120 -2.68 -20.98 -22.95
N GLU A 121 -2.23 -21.83 -22.03
CA GLU A 121 -2.06 -23.26 -22.29
C GLU A 121 -3.39 -23.96 -22.61
N TYR A 122 -4.46 -23.65 -21.87
CA TYR A 122 -5.80 -24.19 -22.10
C TYR A 122 -6.34 -23.84 -23.48
N TYR A 123 -6.30 -22.55 -23.87
CA TYR A 123 -6.79 -22.12 -25.18
C TYR A 123 -5.92 -22.66 -26.33
N ALA A 124 -4.61 -22.80 -26.12
CA ALA A 124 -3.73 -23.42 -27.12
C ALA A 124 -4.05 -24.91 -27.31
N GLN A 125 -4.37 -25.64 -26.25
CA GLN A 125 -4.80 -27.04 -26.32
C GLN A 125 -6.14 -27.19 -27.04
N GLN A 126 -7.15 -26.39 -26.67
CA GLN A 126 -8.44 -26.44 -27.36
C GLN A 126 -8.32 -26.15 -28.86
N LYS A 127 -7.53 -25.13 -29.24
CA LYS A 127 -7.30 -24.83 -30.66
C LYS A 127 -6.65 -26.00 -31.41
N ARG A 128 -5.73 -26.73 -30.78
CA ARG A 128 -5.10 -27.93 -31.36
C ARG A 128 -6.08 -29.08 -31.51
N GLU A 129 -6.94 -29.30 -30.51
CA GLU A 129 -7.98 -30.33 -30.55
C GLU A 129 -9.02 -30.04 -31.63
N GLU A 130 -9.49 -28.78 -31.72
CA GLU A 130 -10.41 -28.34 -32.77
C GLU A 130 -9.81 -28.54 -34.16
N GLN A 131 -8.54 -28.15 -34.35
CA GLN A 131 -7.85 -28.34 -35.63
C GLN A 131 -7.73 -29.83 -35.99
N LYS A 132 -7.38 -30.69 -35.02
CA LYS A 132 -7.30 -32.14 -35.24
C LYS A 132 -8.65 -32.73 -35.64
N GLN A 133 -9.74 -32.32 -34.99
CA GLN A 133 -11.09 -32.76 -35.33
C GLN A 133 -11.49 -32.33 -36.75
N LEU A 134 -11.15 -31.09 -37.15
CA LEU A 134 -11.42 -30.59 -38.49
C LEU A 134 -10.63 -31.37 -39.56
N ASP A 135 -9.36 -31.67 -39.31
CA ASP A 135 -8.52 -32.46 -40.21
C ASP A 135 -9.05 -33.90 -40.37
N GLU A 136 -9.48 -34.53 -39.27
CA GLU A 136 -10.11 -35.86 -39.28
C GLU A 136 -11.42 -35.87 -40.08
N MET A 137 -12.29 -34.85 -39.89
CA MET A 137 -13.53 -34.70 -40.66
C MET A 137 -13.27 -34.47 -42.16
N ALA A 138 -12.24 -33.69 -42.50
CA ALA A 138 -11.85 -33.45 -43.89
C ALA A 138 -11.35 -34.74 -44.58
N SER A 139 -10.55 -35.54 -43.87
CA SER A 139 -10.05 -36.84 -44.34
C SER A 139 -11.18 -37.83 -44.59
N LEU A 140 -12.12 -37.98 -43.64
CA LEU A 140 -13.31 -38.82 -43.80
C LEU A 140 -14.13 -38.38 -45.02
N ARG A 141 -14.40 -37.08 -45.17
CA ARG A 141 -15.17 -36.56 -46.31
C ARG A 141 -14.50 -36.78 -47.66
N HIS A 142 -13.16 -36.73 -47.73
CA HIS A 142 -12.42 -37.06 -48.95
C HIS A 142 -12.50 -38.56 -49.28
N GLN A 143 -12.43 -39.44 -48.29
CA GLN A 143 -12.57 -40.89 -48.51
C GLN A 143 -13.96 -41.26 -49.05
N TYR A 144 -15.03 -40.59 -48.62
CA TYR A 144 -16.40 -40.84 -49.11
C TYR A 144 -16.69 -40.29 -50.53
N LYS A 145 -15.85 -39.42 -51.08
CA LYS A 145 -16.02 -38.89 -52.47
C LYS A 145 -15.28 -39.70 -53.53
N GLY A 146 -14.52 -40.73 -53.13
CA GLY A 146 -13.72 -41.59 -54.01
C GLY A 146 -14.35 -42.95 -54.35
N ILE A 147 -15.61 -43.17 -54.00
CA ILE A 147 -16.45 -44.33 -54.38
C ILE A 147 -17.55 -43.79 -55.29
#